data_AF-A0AAW6LVN6-F1
#
_entry.id   AF-A0AAW6LVN6-F1
#
_cell.length_a   1.000
_cell.length_b   1.000
_cell.length_c   1.000
_cell.angle_alpha   90.00
_cell.angle_beta   90.00
_cell.angle_gamma   90.00
#
_symmetry.space_group_name_H-M   'P 1'
#
loop_
_entity.id
_entity.type
_entity.pdbx_description
1 polymer ?
#
loop_
_entity_poly.entity_id
_entity_poly.type
_entity_poly.pdbx_seq_one_letter_code
_entity_poly.pdbx_strand_id
1 'polypeptide(L)'
;MNTATPTIEFVNGFAGPTRAFRLSTPLRDPSNGRLHDHVLVNYTNLGGPRIEVFGATRFGTAVVMNPLPGSCILQHGVSLDDACVWALSTAGGYVIGEPDWNPDFLPHVEPEPEPEPEPEPEPEPEPNPESGNENA
;
A
#
# COMPACT_ATOMS: atom_id res chain seq x y z
N MET A 1 24.53 -6.12 -7.00
CA MET A 1 23.49 -5.41 -7.77
C MET A 1 22.85 -4.40 -6.83
N ASN A 2 22.47 -3.23 -7.32
CA ASN A 2 21.79 -2.24 -6.48
C ASN A 2 20.35 -2.71 -6.27
N THR A 3 19.89 -2.77 -5.03
CA THR A 3 18.56 -3.28 -4.68
C THR A 3 17.81 -2.20 -3.91
N ALA A 4 16.53 -2.04 -4.22
CA ALA A 4 15.61 -1.19 -3.50
C ALA A 4 14.52 -2.05 -2.88
N THR A 5 14.48 -2.11 -1.55
CA THR A 5 13.50 -2.91 -0.81
C THR A 5 12.36 -2.01 -0.39
N PRO A 6 11.11 -2.31 -0.79
CA PRO A 6 9.95 -1.54 -0.34
C PRO A 6 9.83 -1.64 1.18
N THR A 7 9.59 -0.51 1.84
CA THR A 7 9.32 -0.44 3.28
C THR A 7 7.84 -0.18 3.50
N ILE A 8 7.19 -0.96 4.36
CA ILE A 8 5.78 -0.75 4.71
C ILE A 8 5.73 0.45 5.65
N GLU A 9 5.53 1.64 5.09
CA GLU A 9 5.36 2.87 5.87
C GLU A 9 4.21 3.70 5.32
N PHE A 10 3.37 4.20 6.22
CA PHE A 10 2.36 5.20 5.87
C PHE A 10 3.07 6.53 5.61
N VAL A 11 3.26 6.84 4.33
CA VAL A 11 3.87 8.10 3.89
C VAL A 11 2.81 9.20 3.88
N ASN A 12 2.86 10.09 4.88
CA ASN A 12 1.96 11.24 4.97
C ASN A 12 2.56 12.48 4.28
N GLY A 13 1.70 13.33 3.70
CA GLY A 13 2.09 14.66 3.24
C GLY A 13 2.41 14.81 1.74
N PHE A 14 2.19 13.77 0.93
CA PHE A 14 2.31 13.84 -0.53
C PHE A 14 0.96 13.88 -1.23
N ALA A 15 0.86 14.72 -2.27
CA ALA A 15 -0.30 14.79 -3.14
C ALA A 15 -0.21 13.72 -4.22
N GLY A 16 -0.58 12.49 -3.87
CA GLY A 16 -0.60 11.35 -4.79
C GLY A 16 -0.17 10.04 -4.14
N PRO A 17 -0.35 8.91 -4.83
CA PRO A 17 0.18 7.63 -4.40
C PRO A 17 1.70 7.69 -4.27
N THR A 18 2.21 7.33 -3.10
CA THR A 18 3.64 7.36 -2.76
C THR A 18 4.08 6.02 -2.18
N ARG A 19 5.31 5.59 -2.48
CA ARG A 19 5.95 4.43 -1.84
C ARG A 19 7.32 4.77 -1.28
N ALA A 20 7.66 4.14 -0.16
CA ALA A 20 8.96 4.25 0.47
C ALA A 20 9.84 3.05 0.13
N PHE A 21 11.13 3.30 -0.07
CA PHE A 21 12.13 2.29 -0.36
C PHE A 21 13.39 2.53 0.46
N ARG A 22 13.95 1.44 0.96
CA ARG A 22 15.32 1.37 1.48
C ARG A 22 16.25 0.92 0.35
N LEU A 23 17.34 1.65 0.15
CA LEU A 23 18.32 1.38 -0.90
C LEU A 23 19.54 0.67 -0.32
N SER A 24 19.99 -0.41 -0.96
CA SER A 24 21.21 -1.13 -0.58
C SER A 24 22.47 -0.28 -0.74
N THR A 25 22.43 0.61 -1.72
CA THR A 25 23.45 1.62 -1.99
C THR A 25 22.74 2.97 -1.91
N PRO A 26 23.25 3.96 -1.14
CA PRO A 26 22.56 5.24 -1.03
C PRO A 26 22.55 6.00 -2.36
N LEU A 27 21.44 6.65 -2.68
CA LEU A 27 21.34 7.58 -3.79
C LEU A 27 22.02 8.90 -3.42
N ARG A 28 22.85 9.43 -4.32
CA ARG A 28 23.53 10.71 -4.12
C ARG A 28 22.71 11.85 -4.70
N ASP A 29 22.40 12.84 -3.87
CA ASP A 29 21.81 14.09 -4.31
C ASP A 29 22.87 14.89 -5.10
N PRO A 30 22.64 15.19 -6.40
CA PRO A 30 23.60 15.93 -7.20
C PRO A 30 23.73 17.41 -6.79
N SER A 31 22.72 17.97 -6.11
CA SER A 31 22.68 19.39 -5.74
C SER A 31 23.57 19.72 -4.54
N ASN A 32 23.67 18.81 -3.57
CA ASN A 32 24.38 19.05 -2.30
C ASN A 32 25.35 17.91 -1.92
N GLY A 33 25.36 16.81 -2.67
CA GLY A 33 26.23 15.65 -2.42
C GLY A 33 25.79 14.73 -1.28
N ARG A 34 24.64 15.00 -0.63
CA ARG A 34 24.09 14.18 0.45
C ARG A 34 23.70 12.80 -0.06
N LEU A 35 23.86 11.81 0.80
CA LEU A 35 23.49 10.43 0.53
C LEU A 35 22.14 10.11 1.18
N HIS A 36 21.28 9.42 0.44
CA HIS A 36 19.95 9.00 0.85
C HIS A 36 19.84 7.48 0.74
N ASP A 37 19.80 6.81 1.88
CA ASP A 37 19.56 5.37 1.98
C ASP A 37 18.06 5.03 2.00
N HIS A 38 17.20 6.03 2.20
CA HIS A 38 15.76 5.92 2.07
C HIS A 38 15.26 6.94 1.05
N VAL A 39 14.34 6.52 0.19
CA VAL A 39 13.73 7.38 -0.81
C VAL A 39 12.22 7.16 -0.88
N LEU A 40 11.51 8.20 -1.27
CA LEU A 40 10.10 8.15 -1.62
C LEU A 40 9.96 8.26 -3.13
N VAL A 41 9.12 7.42 -3.72
CA VAL A 41 8.67 7.57 -5.11
C VAL A 41 7.22 7.98 -5.07
N ASN A 42 6.94 9.22 -5.48
CA ASN A 42 5.60 9.78 -5.59
C ASN A 42 5.17 9.82 -7.06
N TYR A 43 3.95 9.36 -7.34
CA TYR A 43 3.30 9.55 -8.62
C TYR A 43 2.24 10.64 -8.50
N THR A 44 2.31 11.66 -9.35
CA THR A 44 1.34 12.76 -9.36
C THR A 44 0.93 13.14 -10.78
N ASN A 45 -0.31 13.64 -10.90
CA ASN A 45 -0.88 14.13 -12.17
C ASN A 45 -0.94 15.67 -12.22
N LEU A 46 -0.46 16.36 -11.20
CA LEU A 46 -0.62 17.81 -11.07
C LEU A 46 0.23 18.56 -12.10
N GLY A 47 -0.29 18.85 -13.29
CA GLY A 47 0.49 19.41 -14.41
C GLY A 47 1.05 18.33 -15.35
N GLY A 48 0.43 17.16 -15.36
CA GLY A 48 0.80 16.00 -16.19
C GLY A 48 1.26 14.81 -15.35
N PRO A 49 1.24 13.59 -15.90
CA PRO A 49 1.72 12.40 -15.21
C PRO A 49 3.23 12.53 -15.01
N ARG A 50 3.70 12.51 -13.77
CA ARG A 50 5.11 12.55 -13.44
C ARG A 50 5.42 11.67 -12.23
N ILE A 51 6.67 11.25 -12.18
CA ILE A 51 7.25 10.53 -11.06
C ILE A 51 8.34 11.39 -10.42
N GLU A 52 8.33 11.43 -9.10
CA GLU A 52 9.27 12.23 -8.33
C GLU A 52 9.90 11.35 -7.26
N VAL A 53 11.23 11.32 -7.24
CA VAL A 53 12.03 10.62 -6.25
C VAL A 53 12.50 11.65 -5.23
N PHE A 54 12.24 11.43 -3.95
CA PHE A 54 12.66 12.32 -2.88
C PHE A 54 13.52 11.57 -1.87
N GLY A 55 14.51 12.25 -1.30
CA GLY A 55 15.27 11.71 -0.20
C GLY A 55 14.42 11.67 1.07
N ALA A 56 14.48 10.57 1.82
CA ALA A 56 13.61 10.33 2.95
C ALA A 56 14.38 9.86 4.20
N THR A 57 13.68 9.88 5.34
CA THR A 57 14.13 9.22 6.56
C THR A 57 13.71 7.75 6.53
N ARG A 58 14.25 6.98 7.49
CA ARG A 58 13.80 5.60 7.77
C ARG A 58 12.35 5.45 8.26
N PHE A 59 11.61 6.56 8.35
CA PHE A 59 10.23 6.65 8.84
C PHE A 59 9.29 7.19 7.75
N GLY A 60 9.70 7.08 6.48
CA GLY A 60 8.89 7.50 5.33
C GLY A 60 8.66 9.01 5.24
N THR A 61 9.43 9.82 5.96
CA THR A 61 9.29 11.29 5.93
C THR A 61 10.27 11.88 4.93
N ALA A 62 9.80 12.71 4.00
CA ALA A 62 10.67 13.43 3.09
C ALA A 62 11.62 14.37 3.85
N VAL A 63 12.91 14.28 3.54
CA VAL A 63 13.96 15.12 4.12
C VAL A 63 14.28 16.28 3.20
N VAL A 64 14.09 16.08 1.89
CA VAL A 64 14.33 17.07 0.84
C VAL A 64 13.18 17.04 -0.14
N MET A 65 12.70 18.22 -0.53
CA MET A 65 11.67 18.39 -1.57
C MET A 65 12.27 18.67 -2.95
N ASN A 66 13.60 18.57 -3.08
CA ASN A 66 14.27 18.59 -4.37
C ASN A 66 14.20 17.19 -4.99
N PRO A 67 13.69 17.06 -6.22
CA PRO A 67 13.65 15.78 -6.91
C PRO A 67 15.06 15.22 -7.11
N LEU A 68 15.26 13.98 -6.71
CA LEU A 68 16.48 13.20 -6.90
C LEU A 68 16.52 12.59 -8.31
N PRO A 69 17.69 12.06 -8.75
CA PRO A 69 17.79 11.29 -9.98
C PRO A 69 16.72 10.20 -10.06
N GLY A 70 16.18 9.99 -11.26
CA GLY A 70 15.05 9.09 -11.51
C GLY A 70 13.69 9.78 -11.57
N SER A 71 13.61 11.05 -11.15
CA SER A 71 12.41 11.87 -11.33
C SER A 71 12.23 12.28 -12.80
N CYS A 72 11.05 12.10 -13.37
CA CYS A 72 10.77 12.49 -14.75
C CYS A 72 9.27 12.69 -15.04
N ILE A 73 8.99 13.37 -16.15
CA ILE A 73 7.64 13.49 -16.71
C ILE A 73 7.37 12.26 -17.58
N LEU A 74 6.21 11.66 -17.41
CA LEU A 74 5.75 10.52 -18.17
C LEU A 74 4.90 10.98 -19.36
N GLN A 75 4.93 10.23 -20.46
CA GLN A 75 4.10 10.53 -21.63
C GLN A 75 2.67 10.02 -21.49
N HIS A 76 2.45 9.06 -20.58
CA HIS A 76 1.15 8.47 -20.28
C HIS A 76 1.06 8.12 -18.78
N GLY A 77 -0.15 7.86 -18.31
CA GLY A 77 -0.35 7.29 -16.97
C GLY A 77 0.28 5.90 -16.90
N VAL A 78 0.91 5.60 -15.76
CA VAL A 78 1.47 4.28 -15.45
C VAL A 78 1.01 3.87 -14.05
N SER A 79 1.07 2.58 -13.75
CA SER A 79 0.84 2.11 -12.38
C SER A 79 1.95 2.63 -11.46
N LEU A 80 1.65 2.73 -10.17
CA LEU A 80 2.65 3.12 -9.16
C LEU A 80 3.82 2.12 -9.12
N ASP A 81 3.54 0.83 -9.32
CA ASP A 81 4.55 -0.22 -9.38
C ASP A 81 5.52 0.00 -10.55
N ASP A 82 5.01 0.23 -11.76
CA ASP A 82 5.84 0.51 -12.93
C ASP A 82 6.63 1.81 -12.73
N ALA A 83 5.99 2.86 -12.21
CA ALA A 83 6.64 4.11 -11.87
C ALA A 83 7.84 3.89 -10.94
N CYS A 84 7.71 3.05 -9.91
CA CYS A 84 8.80 2.73 -8.99
C CYS A 84 9.95 2.01 -9.70
N VAL A 85 9.65 1.03 -10.56
CA VAL A 85 10.67 0.29 -11.31
C VAL A 85 11.46 1.25 -12.20
N TRP A 86 10.77 2.09 -12.95
CA TRP A 86 11.40 3.06 -13.86
C TRP A 86 12.21 4.11 -13.11
N ALA A 87 11.64 4.71 -12.06
CA ALA A 87 12.29 5.74 -11.26
C ALA A 87 13.61 5.23 -10.68
N LEU A 88 13.59 4.07 -10.04
CA LEU A 88 14.76 3.54 -9.34
C LEU A 88 15.76 2.92 -10.32
N SER A 89 15.31 2.30 -11.42
CA SER A 89 16.22 1.86 -12.49
C SER A 89 17.01 3.03 -13.09
N THR A 90 16.36 4.17 -13.32
CA THR A 90 17.00 5.35 -13.90
C THR A 90 17.82 6.16 -12.89
N ALA A 91 17.45 6.12 -11.60
CA ALA A 91 18.19 6.80 -10.53
C ALA A 91 19.59 6.21 -10.30
N GLY A 92 19.73 4.89 -10.43
CA GLY A 92 21.00 4.21 -10.12
C GLY A 92 21.03 2.72 -10.43
N GLY A 93 20.16 2.23 -11.32
CA GLY A 93 20.13 0.81 -11.71
C GLY A 93 19.63 -0.11 -10.60
N TYR A 94 18.70 0.36 -9.78
CA TYR A 94 18.12 -0.47 -8.71
C TYR A 94 17.12 -1.47 -9.27
N VAL A 95 17.17 -2.68 -8.73
CA VAL A 95 16.10 -3.67 -8.87
C VAL A 95 15.23 -3.64 -7.63
N ILE A 96 13.90 -3.63 -7.80
CA ILE A 96 12.98 -3.74 -6.67
C ILE A 96 13.11 -5.14 -6.08
N GLY A 97 13.58 -5.20 -4.84
CA GLY A 97 13.63 -6.43 -4.06
C GLY A 97 12.28 -6.72 -3.42
N GLU A 98 12.12 -7.95 -2.91
CA GLU A 98 10.99 -8.28 -2.05
C GLU A 98 11.03 -7.40 -0.79
N PRO A 99 9.88 -6.93 -0.28
CA PRO A 99 9.82 -6.30 1.02
C PRO A 99 10.46 -7.26 2.04
N ASP A 100 11.24 -6.70 2.96
CA ASP A 100 11.65 -7.45 4.14
C ASP A 100 10.35 -7.70 4.93
N TRP A 101 9.72 -8.85 4.72
CA TRP A 101 8.51 -9.24 5.42
C TRP A 101 8.90 -9.46 6.87
N ASN A 102 8.82 -8.39 7.67
CA ASN A 102 8.95 -8.51 9.10
C ASN A 102 7.54 -8.76 9.68
N PRO A 103 7.24 -9.99 10.14
CA PRO A 103 5.93 -10.31 10.70
C PRO A 103 5.58 -9.49 11.94
N ASP A 104 6.55 -8.86 12.61
CA ASP A 104 6.32 -7.98 13.78
C ASP A 104 5.61 -6.66 13.43
N PHE A 105 5.52 -6.29 12.14
CA PHE A 105 4.91 -5.03 11.69
C PHE A 105 3.51 -5.20 11.07
N LEU A 106 2.92 -6.40 11.11
CA LEU A 106 1.52 -6.57 10.74
C LEU A 106 0.64 -5.93 11.83
N PRO A 107 -0.33 -5.06 11.47
CA PRO A 107 -1.40 -4.74 12.42
C PRO A 107 -2.04 -6.07 12.82
N HIS A 108 -2.12 -6.34 14.12
CA HIS A 108 -2.79 -7.51 14.66
C HIS A 108 -4.25 -7.46 14.19
N VAL A 109 -4.58 -8.18 13.12
CA VAL A 109 -5.97 -8.35 12.70
C VAL A 109 -6.54 -9.32 13.73
N GLU A 110 -7.27 -8.77 14.71
CA GLU A 110 -8.07 -9.60 15.60
C GLU A 110 -9.02 -10.46 14.73
N PRO A 111 -9.13 -11.77 14.98
CA PRO A 111 -10.06 -12.60 14.22
C PRO A 111 -11.47 -12.04 14.36
N GLU A 112 -12.22 -11.97 13.26
CA GLU A 112 -13.62 -11.55 13.28
C GLU A 112 -14.41 -12.42 14.29
N PRO A 113 -15.32 -11.84 15.08
CA PRO A 113 -16.14 -12.60 16.01
C PRO A 113 -16.95 -13.65 15.24
N GLU A 114 -17.00 -14.88 15.77
CA GLU A 114 -17.79 -15.96 15.18
C GLU A 114 -19.27 -15.52 15.03
N PRO A 115 -19.94 -15.90 13.93
CA PRO A 115 -21.34 -15.55 13.71
C PRO A 115 -22.23 -16.13 14.82
N GLU A 116 -23.12 -15.31 15.36
CA GLU A 116 -24.09 -15.76 16.37
C GLU A 116 -24.98 -16.89 15.81
N PRO A 117 -25.36 -17.87 16.64
CA PRO A 117 -26.22 -18.98 16.21
C PRO A 117 -27.58 -18.47 15.73
N GLU A 118 -28.06 -19.01 14.61
CA GLU A 118 -29.39 -18.68 14.07
C GLU A 118 -30.50 -19.06 15.07
N PRO A 119 -31.58 -18.25 15.15
CA PRO A 119 -32.71 -18.52 16.04
C PRO A 119 -33.42 -19.82 15.66
N GLU A 120 -33.77 -20.63 16.67
CA GLU A 120 -34.54 -21.86 16.47
C GLU A 120 -35.93 -21.57 15.86
N PRO A 121 -36.44 -22.47 15.00
CA PRO A 121 -37.74 -22.30 14.36
C PRO A 121 -38.89 -22.31 15.37
N GLU A 122 -39.86 -21.41 15.15
CA GLU A 122 -41.08 -21.34 15.97
C GLU A 122 -41.92 -22.64 15.85
N PRO A 123 -42.57 -23.08 16.94
CA PRO A 123 -43.38 -24.29 16.94
C PRO A 123 -44.61 -24.16 16.03
N GLU A 124 -44.91 -25.23 15.29
CA GLU A 124 -46.11 -25.31 14.44
C GLU A 124 -47.39 -25.28 15.30
N PRO A 125 -48.47 -24.64 14.81
CA PRO A 125 -49.75 -24.59 15.49
C PRO A 125 -50.42 -25.97 15.58
N GLU A 126 -50.94 -26.32 16.76
CA GLU A 126 -51.66 -27.57 17.00
C GLU A 126 -52.97 -27.66 16.17
N PRO A 127 -53.32 -28.85 15.67
CA PRO A 127 -54.56 -29.06 14.93
C PRO A 127 -55.79 -28.93 15.84
N ASN A 128 -56.75 -28.10 15.42
CA ASN A 128 -58.01 -27.88 16.10
C ASN A 128 -58.96 -29.09 15.92
N PRO A 129 -59.43 -29.76 16.99
CA PRO A 129 -60.26 -30.96 16.88
C PRO A 129 -61.76 -30.61 16.90
N GLU A 130 -62.34 -30.09 15.83
CA GLU A 130 -63.82 -30.02 15.72
C GLU A 130 -64.32 -30.20 14.27
N SER A 131 -64.52 -31.46 13.86
CA SER A 131 -65.68 -31.84 13.05
C SER A 131 -65.88 -33.36 13.03
N GLY A 132 -66.16 -33.90 14.20
CA GLY A 132 -66.88 -35.16 14.32
C GLY A 132 -68.27 -34.85 14.85
N ASN A 133 -69.23 -34.57 13.95
CA ASN A 133 -70.63 -34.77 14.31
C ASN A 133 -71.37 -35.42 13.13
N GLU A 134 -71.39 -36.73 13.24
CA GLU A 134 -72.38 -37.66 12.70
C GLU A 134 -73.82 -37.11 12.79
N ASN A 135 -74.58 -37.19 11.69
CA ASN A 135 -76.04 -37.13 11.74
C ASN A 135 -76.58 -38.41 11.11
N ALA A 136 -77.22 -39.22 11.96
CA ALA A 136 -78.15 -40.30 11.62
C ALA A 136 -79.59 -39.80 11.79
#